data_AF-A0A4R8WH93-F1
#
_entry.id   AF-A0A4R8WH93-F1
#
_cell.length_a   1.000
_cell.length_b   1.000
_cell.length_c   1.000
_cell.angle_alpha   90.00
_cell.angle_beta   90.00
_cell.angle_gamma   90.00
#
_symmetry.space_group_name_H-M   'P 1'
#
loop_
_entity.id
_entity.type
_entity.pdbx_description
1 polymer ?
#
loop_
_entity_poly.entity_id
_entity_poly.type
_entity_poly.pdbx_seq_one_letter_code
_entity_poly.pdbx_strand_id
1 'polypeptide(L)'
;MHAPLQLRRRFPIVGGALIVALLAGIWATDTAAIASAAQMQTAETAYSEALSTVLAARTTAVTQVTAARADLTTATGSLASSAGKVLSPDAPNALSAAVAAAEPLVANAEGALATGASALTLILTTPKDSPAAYEAGKAALQQLHPTGVNVDLETPTQAITVAIRAWQDDHDRQVAAQAAAAAKATAAVQAAAAKAAARKAATNTSTTPSGAATQRTLIGPGPSLAAPRSPVVAQTTWHVWTTGKQAEVDMCKGAVDVTDWYGGKPVVLEHWGCGGSAFPQTSGATVTLTGLHAGTWRVDGIVATLSFGVENTGSIPDGHELIFQTCNNNDSATMIFIALTKVG
;
A
#
# COMPACT_ATOMS: atom_id res chain seq x y z
N MET A 1 83.11 -40.16 94.75
CA MET A 1 82.85 -41.05 93.59
C MET A 1 81.37 -41.00 93.28
N HIS A 2 81.06 -40.62 92.05
CA HIS A 2 79.73 -40.31 91.52
C HIS A 2 78.90 -41.56 91.22
N ALA A 3 77.57 -41.45 91.42
CA ALA A 3 76.45 -42.03 90.63
C ALA A 3 75.23 -42.35 91.54
N PRO A 4 73.99 -42.40 91.03
CA PRO A 4 73.28 -41.33 90.33
C PRO A 4 71.89 -41.06 90.96
N LEU A 5 71.47 -39.79 90.89
CA LEU A 5 70.13 -39.31 91.25
C LEU A 5 69.06 -39.90 90.30
N GLN A 6 68.10 -40.64 90.87
CA GLN A 6 66.90 -41.06 90.15
C GLN A 6 65.91 -39.90 90.00
N LEU A 7 65.94 -39.25 88.83
CA LEU A 7 64.95 -38.27 88.41
C LEU A 7 63.67 -39.01 87.98
N ARG A 8 62.65 -39.05 88.86
CA ARG A 8 61.28 -39.44 88.50
C ARG A 8 60.73 -38.44 87.48
N ARG A 9 60.77 -38.79 86.19
CA ARG A 9 59.98 -38.13 85.14
C ARG A 9 58.51 -38.45 85.35
N ARG A 10 57.76 -37.51 85.91
CA ARG A 10 56.31 -37.39 85.73
C ARG A 10 56.07 -36.02 85.13
N PHE A 11 55.54 -35.97 83.91
CA PHE A 11 54.87 -34.86 83.17
C PHE A 11 55.06 -35.13 81.65
N PRO A 12 54.15 -34.78 80.72
CA PRO A 12 52.70 -34.59 80.79
C PRO A 12 51.95 -35.32 79.62
N ILE A 13 50.94 -36.16 79.89
CA ILE A 13 50.09 -36.78 78.83
C ILE A 13 48.94 -35.84 78.38
N VAL A 14 48.83 -34.63 78.93
CA VAL A 14 47.70 -33.72 78.67
C VAL A 14 47.92 -32.79 77.46
N GLY A 15 49.11 -32.75 76.87
CA GLY A 15 49.41 -31.87 75.71
C GLY A 15 49.07 -32.43 74.32
N GLY A 16 48.90 -33.75 74.17
CA GLY A 16 48.69 -34.39 72.86
C GLY A 16 47.24 -34.35 72.35
N ALA A 17 46.26 -34.39 73.26
CA ALA A 17 44.84 -34.39 72.88
C ALA A 17 44.36 -33.03 72.34
N LEU A 18 44.98 -31.92 72.80
CA LEU A 18 44.60 -30.58 72.39
C LEU A 18 45.14 -30.21 70.99
N ILE A 19 46.30 -30.75 70.59
CA ILE A 19 46.89 -30.54 69.26
C ILE A 19 46.15 -31.38 68.19
N VAL A 20 45.73 -32.60 68.52
CA VAL A 20 44.93 -33.44 67.60
C VAL A 20 43.51 -32.87 67.41
N ALA A 21 42.90 -32.30 68.46
CA ALA A 21 41.61 -31.61 68.33
C ALA A 21 41.69 -30.29 67.53
N LEU A 22 42.79 -29.53 67.66
CA LEU A 22 43.03 -28.33 66.86
C LEU A 22 43.30 -28.66 65.38
N LEU A 23 44.06 -29.72 65.08
CA LEU A 23 44.28 -30.15 63.71
C LEU A 23 42.99 -30.70 63.08
N ALA A 24 42.24 -31.56 63.79
CA ALA A 24 40.94 -32.06 63.30
C ALA A 24 39.92 -30.93 63.05
N GLY A 25 39.97 -29.84 63.84
CA GLY A 25 39.18 -28.63 63.61
C GLY A 25 39.55 -27.90 62.31
N ILE A 26 40.84 -27.79 61.99
CA ILE A 26 41.33 -27.15 60.74
C ILE A 26 40.91 -27.97 59.50
N TRP A 27 41.04 -29.31 59.54
CA TRP A 27 40.59 -30.18 58.45
C TRP A 27 39.06 -30.18 58.25
N ALA A 28 38.29 -30.03 59.33
CA ALA A 28 36.83 -29.94 59.26
C ALA A 28 36.33 -28.60 58.70
N THR A 29 37.01 -27.48 58.99
CA THR A 29 36.66 -26.18 58.43
C THR A 29 37.03 -26.07 56.95
N ASP A 30 38.16 -26.64 56.55
CA ASP A 30 38.61 -26.61 55.15
C ASP A 30 37.72 -27.47 54.25
N THR A 31 37.26 -28.63 54.74
CA THR A 31 36.34 -29.51 53.97
C THR A 31 34.94 -28.90 53.81
N ALA A 32 34.42 -28.22 54.84
CA ALA A 32 33.13 -27.51 54.74
C ALA A 32 33.20 -26.30 53.78
N ALA A 33 34.30 -25.54 53.80
CA ALA A 33 34.52 -24.43 52.88
C ALA A 33 34.62 -24.91 51.42
N ILE A 34 35.38 -25.97 51.15
CA ILE A 34 35.51 -26.57 49.81
C ILE A 34 34.16 -27.10 49.31
N ALA A 35 33.38 -27.78 50.16
CA ALA A 35 32.05 -28.27 49.80
C ALA A 35 31.09 -27.12 49.44
N SER A 36 31.12 -26.02 50.19
CA SER A 36 30.30 -24.84 49.92
C SER A 36 30.68 -24.16 48.59
N ALA A 37 31.97 -24.10 48.26
CA ALA A 37 32.45 -23.55 47.00
C ALA A 37 32.03 -24.40 45.79
N ALA A 38 32.12 -25.73 45.90
CA ALA A 38 31.68 -26.65 44.84
C ALA A 38 30.17 -26.60 44.60
N GLN A 39 29.37 -26.48 45.67
CA GLN A 39 27.92 -26.29 45.57
C GLN A 39 27.56 -24.96 44.90
N MET A 40 28.25 -23.87 45.24
CA MET A 40 28.09 -22.56 44.59
C MET A 40 28.37 -22.66 43.08
N GLN A 41 29.50 -23.26 42.70
CA GLN A 41 29.87 -23.41 41.29
C GLN A 41 28.84 -24.23 40.49
N THR A 42 28.31 -25.29 41.10
CA THR A 42 27.28 -26.14 40.48
C THR A 42 25.99 -25.35 40.26
N ALA A 43 25.53 -24.61 41.27
CA ALA A 43 24.31 -23.82 41.19
C ALA A 43 24.44 -22.64 40.20
N GLU A 44 25.61 -21.99 40.15
CA GLU A 44 25.93 -20.93 39.19
C GLU A 44 25.93 -21.45 37.75
N THR A 45 26.52 -22.63 37.52
CA THR A 45 26.54 -23.28 36.20
C THR A 45 25.11 -23.59 35.73
N ALA A 46 24.29 -24.20 36.59
CA ALA A 46 22.91 -24.54 36.27
C ALA A 46 22.03 -23.30 36.01
N TYR A 47 22.24 -22.23 36.78
CA TYR A 47 21.59 -20.94 36.54
C TYR A 47 21.99 -20.34 35.19
N SER A 48 23.28 -20.35 34.87
CA SER A 48 23.82 -19.78 33.62
C SER A 48 23.30 -20.53 32.39
N GLU A 49 23.18 -21.85 32.46
CA GLU A 49 22.57 -22.69 31.42
C GLU A 49 21.08 -22.36 31.21
N ALA A 50 20.32 -22.24 32.30
CA ALA A 50 18.92 -21.84 32.25
C ALA A 50 18.75 -20.43 31.65
N LEU A 51 19.61 -19.50 32.04
CA LEU A 51 19.61 -18.14 31.50
C LEU A 51 19.89 -18.13 30.00
N SER A 52 20.90 -18.87 29.54
CA SER A 52 21.23 -18.98 28.12
C SER A 52 20.05 -19.53 27.30
N THR A 53 19.35 -20.54 27.83
CA THR A 53 18.16 -21.12 27.20
C THR A 53 17.02 -20.11 27.08
N VAL A 54 16.73 -19.36 28.15
CA VAL A 54 15.70 -18.30 28.13
C VAL A 54 16.06 -17.18 27.16
N LEU A 55 17.32 -16.75 27.10
CA LEU A 55 17.79 -15.72 26.17
C LEU A 55 17.69 -16.16 24.71
N ALA A 56 18.03 -17.42 24.42
CA ALA A 56 17.87 -17.99 23.09
C ALA A 56 16.38 -18.04 22.68
N ALA A 57 15.51 -18.58 23.55
CA ALA A 57 14.08 -18.64 23.30
C ALA A 57 13.45 -17.24 23.11
N ARG A 58 13.87 -16.26 23.92
CA ARG A 58 13.44 -14.87 23.79
C ARG A 58 13.88 -14.27 22.45
N THR A 59 15.10 -14.54 22.00
CA THR A 59 15.60 -14.05 20.71
C THR A 59 14.75 -14.60 19.57
N THR A 60 14.44 -15.90 19.57
CA THR A 60 13.54 -16.52 18.58
C THR A 60 12.15 -15.89 18.62
N ALA A 61 11.56 -15.72 19.80
CA ALA A 61 10.23 -15.14 19.95
C ALA A 61 10.17 -13.68 19.47
N VAL A 62 11.19 -12.86 19.76
CA VAL A 62 11.31 -11.48 19.25
C VAL A 62 11.38 -11.46 17.73
N THR A 63 12.19 -12.32 17.11
CA THR A 63 12.28 -12.44 15.65
C THR A 63 10.92 -12.81 15.04
N GLN A 64 10.21 -13.77 15.62
CA GLN A 64 8.89 -14.20 15.16
C GLN A 64 7.85 -13.08 15.25
N VAL A 65 7.78 -12.37 16.39
CA VAL A 65 6.88 -11.21 16.56
C VAL A 65 7.22 -10.09 15.58
N THR A 66 8.50 -9.84 15.33
CA THR A 66 8.95 -8.82 14.36
C THR A 66 8.52 -9.19 12.93
N ALA A 67 8.69 -10.46 12.53
CA ALA A 67 8.23 -10.96 11.23
C ALA A 67 6.71 -10.84 11.09
N ALA A 68 5.94 -11.31 12.08
CA ALA A 68 4.48 -11.23 12.07
C ALA A 68 3.96 -9.78 11.96
N ARG A 69 4.65 -8.81 12.56
CA ARG A 69 4.33 -7.39 12.42
C ARG A 69 4.60 -6.85 11.02
N ALA A 70 5.69 -7.28 10.38
CA ALA A 70 5.98 -6.94 8.99
C ALA A 70 4.93 -7.54 8.04
N ASP A 71 4.50 -8.78 8.30
CA ASP A 71 3.46 -9.45 7.53
C ASP A 71 2.10 -8.74 7.68
N LEU A 72 1.71 -8.36 8.90
CA LEU A 72 0.51 -7.54 9.15
C LEU A 72 0.54 -6.21 8.39
N THR A 73 1.69 -5.53 8.38
CA THR A 73 1.86 -4.26 7.66
C THR A 73 1.69 -4.46 6.16
N THR A 74 2.31 -5.52 5.60
CA THR A 74 2.22 -5.87 4.18
C THR A 74 0.80 -6.26 3.77
N ALA A 75 0.12 -7.07 4.58
CA ALA A 75 -1.26 -7.48 4.39
C ALA A 75 -2.22 -6.28 4.39
N THR A 76 -2.07 -5.37 5.36
CA THR A 76 -2.88 -4.15 5.45
C THR A 76 -2.68 -3.24 4.24
N GLY A 77 -1.42 -3.07 3.80
CA GLY A 77 -1.11 -2.30 2.58
C GLY A 77 -1.69 -2.92 1.31
N SER A 78 -1.68 -4.26 1.22
CA SER A 78 -2.28 -5.01 0.10
C SER A 78 -3.80 -4.87 0.09
N LEU A 79 -4.45 -4.94 1.26
CA LEU A 79 -5.89 -4.71 1.41
C LEU A 79 -6.27 -3.30 0.95
N ALA A 80 -5.55 -2.28 1.39
CA ALA A 80 -5.77 -0.89 0.98
C ALA A 80 -5.60 -0.71 -0.54
N SER A 81 -4.57 -1.33 -1.12
CA SER A 81 -4.28 -1.26 -2.56
C SER A 81 -5.33 -1.96 -3.43
N SER A 82 -6.10 -2.91 -2.85
CA SER A 82 -7.14 -3.66 -3.56
C SER A 82 -8.45 -2.90 -3.73
N ALA A 83 -8.64 -1.77 -3.03
CA ALA A 83 -9.89 -1.01 -3.04
C ALA A 83 -10.28 -0.59 -4.46
N GLY A 84 -11.42 -1.10 -4.95
CA GLY A 84 -11.94 -0.83 -6.30
C GLY A 84 -11.16 -1.52 -7.43
N LYS A 85 -10.16 -2.35 -7.12
CA LYS A 85 -9.26 -2.99 -8.08
C LYS A 85 -9.37 -4.52 -8.07
N VAL A 86 -10.55 -5.05 -7.77
CA VAL A 86 -10.84 -6.49 -7.78
C VAL A 86 -12.20 -6.74 -8.41
N LEU A 87 -12.37 -7.90 -9.04
CA LEU A 87 -13.64 -8.29 -9.68
C LEU A 87 -14.67 -8.86 -8.68
N SER A 88 -14.21 -9.37 -7.54
CA SER A 88 -15.04 -9.95 -6.47
C SER A 88 -14.53 -9.49 -5.09
N PRO A 89 -15.40 -9.31 -4.08
CA PRO A 89 -15.00 -8.98 -2.72
C PRO A 89 -14.40 -10.15 -1.94
N ASP A 90 -14.40 -11.39 -2.46
CA ASP A 90 -14.01 -12.58 -1.69
C ASP A 90 -12.56 -12.53 -1.18
N ALA A 91 -11.60 -12.16 -2.04
CA ALA A 91 -10.19 -12.08 -1.65
C ALA A 91 -9.92 -10.95 -0.64
N PRO A 92 -10.42 -9.71 -0.82
CA PRO A 92 -10.37 -8.68 0.23
C PRO A 92 -11.01 -9.10 1.55
N ASN A 93 -12.17 -9.75 1.52
CA ASN A 93 -12.85 -10.21 2.73
C ASN A 93 -12.04 -11.27 3.46
N ALA A 94 -11.45 -12.23 2.73
CA ALA A 94 -10.59 -13.25 3.31
C ALA A 94 -9.33 -12.66 3.95
N LEU A 95 -8.64 -11.72 3.27
CA LEU A 95 -7.48 -11.05 3.85
C LEU A 95 -7.86 -10.17 5.05
N SER A 96 -8.97 -9.43 4.99
CA SER A 96 -9.46 -8.63 6.09
C SER A 96 -9.74 -9.48 7.33
N ALA A 97 -10.39 -10.63 7.17
CA ALA A 97 -10.63 -11.58 8.25
C ALA A 97 -9.32 -12.15 8.84
N ALA A 98 -8.35 -12.47 7.98
CA ALA A 98 -7.04 -12.97 8.42
C ALA A 98 -6.25 -11.91 9.19
N VAL A 99 -6.24 -10.65 8.73
CA VAL A 99 -5.64 -9.52 9.45
C VAL A 99 -6.30 -9.32 10.81
N ALA A 100 -7.63 -9.28 10.87
CA ALA A 100 -8.37 -9.12 12.12
C ALA A 100 -8.11 -10.26 13.13
N ALA A 101 -7.87 -11.49 12.66
CA ALA A 101 -7.48 -12.61 13.51
C ALA A 101 -6.01 -12.52 13.98
N ALA A 102 -5.11 -12.04 13.13
CA ALA A 102 -3.68 -11.95 13.41
C ALA A 102 -3.32 -10.80 14.37
N GLU A 103 -3.97 -9.65 14.26
CA GLU A 103 -3.73 -8.46 15.09
C GLU A 103 -3.68 -8.75 16.62
N PRO A 104 -4.73 -9.35 17.24
CA PRO A 104 -4.70 -9.62 18.68
C PRO A 104 -3.64 -10.66 19.07
N LEU A 105 -3.29 -11.60 18.19
CA LEU A 105 -2.25 -12.59 18.46
C LEU A 105 -0.87 -11.94 18.55
N VAL A 106 -0.56 -11.04 17.61
CA VAL A 106 0.70 -10.29 17.62
C VAL A 106 0.78 -9.35 18.82
N ALA A 107 -0.30 -8.61 19.11
CA ALA A 107 -0.35 -7.72 20.27
C ALA A 107 -0.16 -8.46 21.61
N ASN A 108 -0.79 -9.63 21.77
CA ASN A 108 -0.63 -10.47 22.95
C ASN A 108 0.81 -10.99 23.11
N ALA A 109 1.44 -11.41 21.99
CA ALA A 109 2.82 -11.86 22.00
C ALA A 109 3.81 -10.73 22.34
N GLU A 110 3.60 -9.50 21.81
CA GLU A 110 4.36 -8.31 22.20
C GLU A 110 4.21 -8.03 23.71
N GLY A 111 2.99 -8.07 24.25
CA GLY A 111 2.72 -7.89 25.67
C GLY A 111 3.37 -8.95 26.57
N ALA A 112 3.35 -10.22 26.14
CA ALA A 112 4.01 -11.32 26.84
C ALA A 112 5.54 -11.16 26.84
N LEU A 113 6.14 -10.74 25.72
CA LEU A 113 7.57 -10.45 25.62
C LEU A 113 7.99 -9.28 26.52
N ALA A 114 7.18 -8.21 26.59
CA ALA A 114 7.43 -7.08 27.47
C ALA A 114 7.38 -7.49 28.95
N THR A 115 6.34 -8.25 29.35
CA THR A 115 6.20 -8.77 30.71
C THR A 115 7.36 -9.71 31.08
N GLY A 116 7.72 -10.62 30.17
CA GLY A 116 8.86 -11.52 30.34
C GLY A 116 10.20 -10.79 30.44
N ALA A 117 10.38 -9.68 29.71
CA ALA A 117 11.57 -8.85 29.82
C ALA A 117 11.68 -8.20 31.21
N SER A 118 10.59 -7.64 31.74
CA SER A 118 10.57 -7.08 33.10
C SER A 118 10.86 -8.14 34.17
N ALA A 119 10.28 -9.34 34.04
CA ALA A 119 10.56 -10.45 34.94
C ALA A 119 12.02 -10.91 34.87
N LEU A 120 12.60 -10.99 33.67
CA LEU A 120 14.01 -11.31 33.48
C LEU A 120 14.92 -10.26 34.14
N THR A 121 14.62 -8.97 33.99
CA THR A 121 15.38 -7.91 34.66
C THR A 121 15.35 -8.07 36.18
N LEU A 122 14.19 -8.40 36.76
CA LEU A 122 14.07 -8.65 38.19
C LEU A 122 14.95 -9.84 38.64
N ILE A 123 14.92 -10.94 37.90
CA ILE A 123 15.75 -12.13 38.19
C ILE A 123 17.25 -11.81 38.10
N LEU A 124 17.66 -11.06 37.07
CA LEU A 124 19.06 -10.69 36.85
C LEU A 124 19.59 -9.75 37.95
N THR A 125 18.76 -8.83 38.43
CA THR A 125 19.13 -7.85 39.46
C THR A 125 19.04 -8.38 40.89
N THR A 126 18.33 -9.49 41.12
CA THR A 126 18.26 -10.14 42.44
C THR A 126 19.63 -10.72 42.83
N PRO A 127 20.17 -10.37 44.02
CA PRO A 127 21.45 -10.90 44.52
C PRO A 127 21.48 -12.43 44.60
N LYS A 128 22.64 -13.02 44.30
CA LYS A 128 22.86 -14.49 44.31
C LYS A 128 24.07 -14.82 45.17
N ASP A 129 23.89 -14.66 46.47
CA ASP A 129 24.93 -14.82 47.51
C ASP A 129 25.01 -16.24 48.09
N SER A 130 24.15 -17.16 47.62
CA SER A 130 24.06 -18.53 48.11
C SER A 130 23.58 -19.51 47.03
N PRO A 131 23.81 -20.84 47.18
CA PRO A 131 23.32 -21.83 46.23
C PRO A 131 21.77 -21.83 46.12
N ALA A 132 21.08 -21.59 47.24
CA ALA A 132 19.62 -21.49 47.27
C ALA A 132 19.09 -20.30 46.43
N ALA A 133 19.80 -19.16 46.46
CA ALA A 133 19.44 -18.02 45.62
C ALA A 133 19.63 -18.31 44.12
N TYR A 134 20.67 -19.06 43.74
CA TYR A 134 20.87 -19.53 42.37
C TYR A 134 19.77 -20.49 41.90
N GLU A 135 19.40 -21.47 42.73
CA GLU A 135 18.31 -22.41 42.40
C GLU A 135 16.95 -21.69 42.32
N ALA A 136 16.67 -20.72 43.19
CA ALA A 136 15.48 -19.88 43.08
C ALA A 136 15.45 -19.06 41.79
N GLY A 137 16.59 -18.45 41.42
CA GLY A 137 16.74 -17.74 40.14
C GLY A 137 16.54 -18.63 38.93
N LYS A 138 17.08 -19.86 38.96
CA LYS A 138 16.90 -20.88 37.92
C LYS A 138 15.43 -21.31 37.80
N ALA A 139 14.77 -21.58 38.92
CA ALA A 139 13.34 -21.92 38.92
C ALA A 139 12.50 -20.77 38.34
N ALA A 140 12.81 -19.52 38.68
CA ALA A 140 12.16 -18.35 38.09
C ALA A 140 12.40 -18.23 36.58
N LEU A 141 13.63 -18.48 36.11
CA LEU A 141 13.95 -18.52 34.67
C LEU A 141 13.17 -19.62 33.95
N GLN A 142 13.01 -20.79 34.57
CA GLN A 142 12.24 -21.90 34.00
C GLN A 142 10.75 -21.57 33.85
N GLN A 143 10.21 -20.62 34.61
CA GLN A 143 8.83 -20.13 34.41
C GLN A 143 8.72 -19.11 33.26
N LEU A 144 9.85 -18.55 32.79
CA LEU A 144 9.86 -17.68 31.63
C LEU A 144 9.84 -18.52 30.36
N HIS A 145 8.65 -18.65 29.78
CA HIS A 145 8.43 -19.28 28.47
C HIS A 145 8.07 -18.21 27.44
N PRO A 146 9.06 -17.47 26.88
CA PRO A 146 8.76 -16.54 25.81
C PRO A 146 8.22 -17.33 24.62
N THR A 147 6.95 -17.09 24.29
CA THR A 147 6.29 -17.66 23.12
C THR A 147 6.31 -16.59 22.03
N GLY A 148 6.79 -16.98 20.85
CA GLY A 148 6.60 -16.14 19.68
C GLY A 148 5.20 -16.34 19.09
N VAL A 149 4.97 -15.75 17.93
CA VAL A 149 3.71 -15.85 17.21
C VAL A 149 4.01 -16.18 15.74
N ASN A 150 3.21 -17.08 15.17
CA ASN A 150 3.25 -17.37 13.74
C ASN A 150 1.84 -17.08 13.19
N VAL A 151 1.77 -16.16 12.24
CA VAL A 151 0.53 -15.78 11.55
C VAL A 151 0.72 -16.06 10.07
N ASP A 152 -0.17 -16.85 9.47
CA ASP A 152 -0.15 -17.08 8.02
C ASP A 152 -0.99 -15.99 7.33
N LEU A 153 -0.30 -14.97 6.82
CA LEU A 153 -0.88 -13.90 6.00
C LEU A 153 -0.41 -13.98 4.54
N GLU A 154 0.52 -14.89 4.21
CA GLU A 154 1.09 -15.01 2.87
C GLU A 154 0.03 -15.47 1.87
N THR A 155 -0.69 -16.55 2.21
CA THR A 155 -1.74 -17.11 1.35
C THR A 155 -2.84 -16.09 0.99
N PRO A 156 -3.51 -15.42 1.95
CA PRO A 156 -4.53 -14.43 1.61
C PRO A 156 -3.98 -13.17 0.93
N THR A 157 -2.73 -12.78 1.21
CA THR A 157 -2.07 -11.65 0.51
C THR A 157 -1.80 -12.00 -0.96
N GLN A 158 -1.34 -13.22 -1.24
CA GLN A 158 -1.16 -13.72 -2.60
C GLN A 158 -2.49 -13.79 -3.35
N ALA A 159 -3.58 -14.17 -2.68
CA ALA A 159 -4.92 -14.21 -3.27
C ALA A 159 -5.38 -12.81 -3.73
N ILE A 160 -5.13 -11.75 -2.94
CA ILE A 160 -5.38 -10.36 -3.38
C ILE A 160 -4.55 -10.00 -4.60
N THR A 161 -3.26 -10.34 -4.60
CA THR A 161 -2.37 -10.03 -5.73
C THR A 161 -2.88 -10.64 -7.04
N VAL A 162 -3.34 -11.89 -6.99
CA VAL A 162 -3.98 -12.57 -8.14
C VAL A 162 -5.29 -11.89 -8.53
N ALA A 163 -6.13 -11.50 -7.56
CA ALA A 163 -7.40 -10.83 -7.83
C ALA A 163 -7.22 -9.45 -8.49
N ILE A 164 -6.21 -8.68 -8.07
CA ILE A 164 -5.86 -7.39 -8.69
C ILE A 164 -5.41 -7.59 -10.13
N ARG A 165 -4.55 -8.58 -10.40
CA ARG A 165 -4.13 -8.90 -11.76
C ARG A 165 -5.31 -9.30 -12.65
N ALA A 166 -6.22 -10.13 -12.14
CA ALA A 166 -7.42 -10.51 -12.88
C ALA A 166 -8.31 -9.30 -13.23
N TRP A 167 -8.43 -8.33 -12.32
CA TRP A 167 -9.11 -7.06 -12.57
C TRP A 167 -8.41 -6.22 -13.64
N GLN A 168 -7.07 -6.11 -13.59
CA GLN A 168 -6.28 -5.41 -14.61
C GLN A 168 -6.49 -6.04 -16.00
N ASP A 169 -6.39 -7.37 -16.09
CA ASP A 169 -6.61 -8.10 -17.34
C ASP A 169 -8.04 -7.88 -17.89
N ASP A 170 -9.05 -7.77 -17.02
CA ASP A 170 -10.42 -7.48 -17.43
C ASP A 170 -10.61 -6.05 -17.93
N HIS A 171 -10.00 -5.10 -17.22
CA HIS A 171 -9.99 -3.69 -17.63
C HIS A 171 -9.37 -3.54 -19.03
N ASP A 172 -8.21 -4.15 -19.27
CA ASP A 172 -7.53 -4.11 -20.56
C ASP A 172 -8.37 -4.73 -21.68
N ARG A 173 -9.06 -5.85 -21.39
CA ARG A 173 -10.03 -6.45 -22.33
C ARG A 173 -11.18 -5.50 -22.67
N GLN A 174 -11.74 -4.81 -21.68
CA GLN A 174 -12.82 -3.85 -21.90
C GLN A 174 -12.35 -2.65 -22.75
N VAL A 175 -11.16 -2.11 -22.47
CA VAL A 175 -10.56 -1.02 -23.27
C VAL A 175 -10.33 -1.48 -24.72
N ALA A 176 -9.76 -2.68 -24.93
CA ALA A 176 -9.57 -3.24 -26.27
C ALA A 176 -10.90 -3.46 -27.01
N ALA A 177 -11.94 -3.92 -26.32
CA ALA A 177 -13.27 -4.10 -26.90
C ALA A 177 -13.92 -2.76 -27.31
N GLN A 178 -13.78 -1.72 -26.47
CA GLN A 178 -14.25 -0.37 -26.79
C GLN A 178 -13.52 0.21 -28.00
N ALA A 179 -12.20 0.07 -28.07
CA ALA A 179 -11.39 0.50 -29.23
C ALA A 179 -11.82 -0.23 -30.51
N ALA A 180 -12.04 -1.55 -30.45
CA ALA A 180 -12.52 -2.33 -31.59
C ALA A 180 -13.94 -1.91 -32.04
N ALA A 181 -14.82 -1.57 -31.09
CA ALA A 181 -16.16 -1.06 -31.39
C ALA A 181 -16.10 0.32 -32.08
N ALA A 182 -15.25 1.22 -31.58
CA ALA A 182 -15.02 2.53 -32.18
C ALA A 182 -14.46 2.42 -33.61
N ALA A 183 -13.50 1.54 -33.85
CA ALA A 183 -12.95 1.29 -35.19
C ALA A 183 -14.03 0.78 -36.17
N LYS A 184 -14.90 -0.14 -35.72
CA LYS A 184 -16.04 -0.63 -36.52
C LYS A 184 -17.04 0.49 -36.84
N ALA A 185 -17.33 1.37 -35.87
CA ALA A 185 -18.22 2.50 -36.09
C ALA A 185 -17.65 3.47 -37.14
N THR A 186 -16.36 3.81 -37.05
CA THR A 186 -15.67 4.66 -38.04
C THR A 186 -15.70 4.03 -39.43
N ALA A 187 -15.41 2.73 -39.56
CA ALA A 187 -15.48 2.02 -40.83
C ALA A 187 -16.91 2.04 -41.42
N ALA A 188 -17.94 1.91 -40.57
CA ALA A 188 -19.34 1.99 -41.02
C ALA A 188 -19.71 3.38 -41.54
N VAL A 189 -19.25 4.45 -40.87
CA VAL A 189 -19.45 5.84 -41.33
C VAL A 189 -18.76 6.08 -42.67
N GLN A 190 -17.51 5.64 -42.83
CA GLN A 190 -16.77 5.75 -44.09
C GLN A 190 -17.46 4.97 -45.23
N ALA A 191 -17.93 3.75 -44.96
CA ALA A 191 -18.68 2.95 -45.92
C ALA A 191 -20.01 3.60 -46.33
N ALA A 192 -20.72 4.23 -45.38
CA ALA A 192 -21.94 4.98 -45.67
C ALA A 192 -21.66 6.23 -46.53
N ALA A 193 -20.60 6.97 -46.22
CA ALA A 193 -20.16 8.12 -47.01
C ALA A 193 -19.77 7.72 -48.44
N ALA A 194 -19.02 6.62 -48.61
CA ALA A 194 -18.65 6.09 -49.92
C ALA A 194 -19.88 5.68 -50.75
N LYS A 195 -20.86 5.00 -50.12
CA LYS A 195 -22.15 4.66 -50.77
C LYS A 195 -22.93 5.92 -51.20
N ALA A 196 -22.94 6.97 -50.37
CA ALA A 196 -23.60 8.23 -50.69
C ALA A 196 -22.92 8.94 -51.87
N ALA A 197 -21.58 8.96 -51.89
CA ALA A 197 -20.80 9.51 -52.99
C ALA A 197 -21.06 8.75 -54.32
N ALA A 198 -21.11 7.42 -54.28
CA ALA A 198 -21.43 6.59 -55.44
C ALA A 198 -22.84 6.88 -56.00
N ARG A 199 -23.84 7.06 -55.13
CA ARG A 199 -25.20 7.47 -55.54
C ARG A 199 -25.22 8.82 -56.25
N LYS A 200 -24.51 9.83 -55.70
CA LYS A 200 -24.39 11.15 -56.34
C LYS A 200 -23.74 11.06 -57.72
N ALA A 201 -22.67 10.28 -57.86
CA ALA A 201 -21.98 10.08 -59.13
C ALA A 201 -22.90 9.45 -60.20
N ALA A 202 -23.66 8.41 -59.85
CA ALA A 202 -24.59 7.74 -60.77
C ALA A 202 -25.72 8.65 -61.26
N THR A 203 -26.18 9.58 -60.43
CA THR A 203 -27.26 10.52 -60.78
C THR A 203 -26.81 11.51 -61.87
N ASN A 204 -25.55 11.93 -61.84
CA ASN A 204 -25.01 12.89 -62.81
C ASN A 204 -24.84 12.29 -64.22
N THR A 205 -24.67 10.97 -64.34
CA THR A 205 -24.43 10.29 -65.64
C THR A 205 -25.71 10.11 -66.48
N SER A 206 -26.90 10.16 -65.88
CA SER A 206 -28.17 9.98 -66.62
C SER A 206 -28.74 11.26 -67.24
N THR A 207 -28.10 12.41 -67.06
CA THR A 207 -28.55 13.68 -67.65
C THR A 207 -27.91 13.89 -69.03
N THR A 208 -28.19 13.00 -69.97
CA THR A 208 -27.95 13.29 -71.40
C THR A 208 -29.18 14.02 -71.94
N PRO A 209 -29.07 15.27 -72.43
CA PRO A 209 -30.21 16.05 -72.87
C PRO A 209 -30.72 15.52 -74.21
N SER A 210 -31.72 14.64 -74.18
CA SER A 210 -32.53 14.36 -75.38
C SER A 210 -33.72 15.33 -75.39
N GLY A 211 -33.60 16.35 -76.24
CA GLY A 211 -34.67 17.01 -76.98
C GLY A 211 -35.98 17.39 -76.27
N ALA A 212 -36.17 18.71 -76.14
CA ALA A 212 -37.43 19.44 -76.29
C ALA A 212 -38.67 18.99 -75.49
N ALA A 213 -39.11 19.82 -74.54
CA ALA A 213 -40.43 20.47 -74.61
C ALA A 213 -40.81 21.20 -73.30
N THR A 214 -41.26 22.44 -73.50
CA THR A 214 -42.37 23.11 -72.81
C THR A 214 -42.26 23.39 -71.31
N GLN A 215 -41.93 24.65 -71.03
CA GLN A 215 -42.19 25.34 -69.78
C GLN A 215 -43.67 25.21 -69.38
N ARG A 216 -43.93 24.65 -68.19
CA ARG A 216 -45.21 24.82 -67.49
C ARG A 216 -44.95 25.25 -66.06
N THR A 217 -45.17 26.54 -65.84
CA THR A 217 -45.20 27.20 -64.53
C THR A 217 -46.36 26.62 -63.70
N LEU A 218 -46.04 26.03 -62.56
CA LEU A 218 -47.02 25.67 -61.53
C LEU A 218 -46.53 26.21 -60.18
N ILE A 219 -47.21 27.28 -59.77
CA ILE A 219 -47.18 27.91 -58.46
C ILE A 219 -48.01 27.01 -57.52
N GLY A 220 -47.43 26.52 -56.43
CA GLY A 220 -48.13 25.73 -55.42
C GLY A 220 -47.40 25.74 -54.06
N PRO A 221 -48.12 25.66 -52.94
CA PRO A 221 -47.67 26.16 -51.64
C PRO A 221 -46.66 25.22 -50.96
N GLY A 222 -45.63 25.81 -50.35
CA GLY A 222 -44.50 25.08 -49.78
C GLY A 222 -44.85 24.25 -48.54
N PRO A 223 -44.22 23.07 -48.37
CA PRO A 223 -44.33 22.29 -47.14
C PRO A 223 -43.62 23.00 -45.97
N SER A 224 -44.36 23.11 -44.87
CA SER A 224 -43.89 23.61 -43.58
C SER A 224 -42.66 22.84 -43.11
N LEU A 225 -41.55 23.56 -42.94
CA LEU A 225 -40.30 23.05 -42.38
C LEU A 225 -40.54 22.67 -40.92
N ALA A 226 -40.48 21.37 -40.62
CA ALA A 226 -40.47 20.88 -39.26
C ALA A 226 -39.30 21.51 -38.49
N ALA A 227 -39.61 22.16 -37.37
CA ALA A 227 -38.64 22.81 -36.51
C ALA A 227 -37.56 21.80 -36.05
N PRO A 228 -36.27 22.17 -36.07
CA PRO A 228 -35.21 21.32 -35.54
C PRO A 228 -35.46 21.04 -34.06
N ARG A 229 -35.32 19.76 -33.67
CA ARG A 229 -35.33 19.35 -32.25
C ARG A 229 -34.29 20.17 -31.50
N SER A 230 -34.69 20.80 -30.39
CA SER A 230 -33.78 21.49 -29.48
C SER A 230 -32.61 20.56 -29.14
N PRO A 231 -31.35 20.99 -29.32
CA PRO A 231 -30.21 20.18 -28.93
C PRO A 231 -30.31 19.89 -27.44
N VAL A 232 -30.06 18.63 -27.07
CA VAL A 232 -29.78 18.25 -25.68
C VAL A 232 -28.64 19.17 -25.24
N VAL A 233 -28.92 20.07 -24.30
CA VAL A 233 -27.92 20.96 -23.73
C VAL A 233 -26.97 20.06 -22.95
N ALA A 234 -25.85 19.69 -23.57
CA ALA A 234 -24.72 19.10 -22.88
C ALA A 234 -24.44 19.96 -21.63
N GLN A 235 -24.03 19.35 -20.53
CA GLN A 235 -23.60 20.13 -19.35
C GLN A 235 -22.69 21.26 -19.85
N THR A 236 -22.99 22.48 -19.44
CA THR A 236 -22.18 23.66 -19.78
C THR A 236 -21.42 24.15 -18.57
N THR A 237 -21.54 23.50 -17.41
CA THR A 237 -20.91 23.93 -16.16
C THR A 237 -19.97 22.86 -15.64
N TRP A 238 -18.71 23.22 -15.42
CA TRP A 238 -17.69 22.40 -14.78
C TRP A 238 -17.19 23.07 -13.50
N HIS A 239 -16.87 22.26 -12.49
CA HIS A 239 -16.33 22.75 -11.23
C HIS A 239 -14.84 22.41 -11.15
N VAL A 240 -14.00 23.43 -10.96
CA VAL A 240 -12.57 23.25 -10.64
C VAL A 240 -12.44 23.37 -9.13
N TRP A 241 -12.33 22.22 -8.45
CA TRP A 241 -12.59 22.14 -7.00
C TRP A 241 -11.37 22.44 -6.13
N THR A 242 -10.16 22.15 -6.63
CA THR A 242 -8.91 22.36 -5.90
C THR A 242 -7.72 22.48 -6.86
N THR A 243 -6.57 22.86 -6.33
CA THR A 243 -5.25 22.65 -6.93
C THR A 243 -4.66 21.36 -6.39
N GLY A 244 -3.92 20.59 -7.20
CA GLY A 244 -3.36 19.31 -6.77
C GLY A 244 -2.61 18.54 -7.86
N LYS A 245 -2.50 17.22 -7.66
CA LYS A 245 -1.91 16.25 -8.58
C LYS A 245 -2.81 15.01 -8.67
N GLN A 246 -2.22 13.86 -9.02
CA GLN A 246 -2.93 12.59 -9.19
C GLN A 246 -3.89 12.24 -8.05
N ALA A 247 -3.48 12.42 -6.79
CA ALA A 247 -4.30 12.07 -5.63
C ALA A 247 -5.62 12.85 -5.60
N GLU A 248 -5.58 14.16 -5.88
CA GLU A 248 -6.78 15.00 -5.95
C GLU A 248 -7.63 14.69 -7.17
N VAL A 249 -7.00 14.36 -8.31
CA VAL A 249 -7.71 13.96 -9.53
C VAL A 249 -8.48 12.65 -9.30
N ASP A 250 -7.86 11.67 -8.64
CA ASP A 250 -8.45 10.36 -8.32
C ASP A 250 -9.69 10.47 -7.41
N MET A 251 -9.89 11.60 -6.71
CA MET A 251 -11.06 11.81 -5.86
C MET A 251 -12.35 12.10 -6.63
N CYS A 252 -12.27 12.45 -7.92
CA CYS A 252 -13.43 12.63 -8.80
C CYS A 252 -14.50 13.60 -8.24
N LYS A 253 -14.06 14.73 -7.69
CA LYS A 253 -14.92 15.80 -7.16
C LYS A 253 -15.07 17.01 -8.09
N GLY A 254 -14.68 16.84 -9.35
CA GLY A 254 -14.55 17.88 -10.36
C GLY A 254 -13.12 17.97 -10.90
N ALA A 255 -12.88 18.93 -11.76
CA ALA A 255 -11.56 19.19 -12.33
C ALA A 255 -10.58 19.72 -11.27
N VAL A 256 -9.31 19.39 -11.43
CA VAL A 256 -8.21 19.82 -10.55
C VAL A 256 -7.29 20.73 -11.34
N ASP A 257 -6.94 21.89 -10.77
CA ASP A 257 -5.84 22.71 -11.28
C ASP A 257 -4.51 22.00 -11.00
N VAL A 258 -3.81 21.63 -12.08
CA VAL A 258 -2.56 20.89 -12.07
C VAL A 258 -1.42 21.73 -12.67
N THR A 259 -1.54 23.06 -12.67
CA THR A 259 -0.56 23.97 -13.26
C THR A 259 0.86 23.78 -12.76
N ASP A 260 1.03 23.60 -11.44
CA ASP A 260 2.34 23.35 -10.85
C ASP A 260 2.93 22.00 -11.30
N TRP A 261 2.08 21.02 -11.59
CA TRP A 261 2.52 19.72 -12.11
C TRP A 261 3.03 19.82 -13.55
N TYR A 262 2.46 20.73 -14.34
CA TYR A 262 2.86 20.99 -15.72
C TYR A 262 3.85 22.16 -15.87
N GLY A 263 4.61 22.48 -14.82
CA GLY A 263 5.68 23.47 -14.89
C GLY A 263 5.20 24.89 -15.16
N GLY A 264 4.03 25.26 -14.64
CA GLY A 264 3.45 26.61 -14.77
C GLY A 264 2.52 26.79 -15.96
N LYS A 265 2.28 25.74 -16.76
CA LYS A 265 1.27 25.79 -17.84
C LYS A 265 -0.14 25.76 -17.22
N PRO A 266 -1.07 26.63 -17.63
CA PRO A 266 -2.42 26.69 -17.05
C PRO A 266 -3.25 25.47 -17.48
N VAL A 267 -3.26 24.41 -16.68
CA VAL A 267 -3.91 23.13 -17.02
C VAL A 267 -4.85 22.73 -15.89
N VAL A 268 -6.11 22.48 -16.22
CA VAL A 268 -7.07 21.78 -15.36
C VAL A 268 -7.31 20.38 -15.91
N LEU A 269 -7.43 19.41 -15.01
CA LEU A 269 -7.44 17.99 -15.35
C LEU A 269 -8.62 17.30 -14.69
N GLU A 270 -9.31 16.46 -15.47
CA GLU A 270 -10.33 15.55 -14.95
C GLU A 270 -10.23 14.18 -15.63
N HIS A 271 -10.35 13.11 -14.84
CA HIS A 271 -10.45 11.76 -15.37
C HIS A 271 -11.61 11.64 -16.35
N TRP A 272 -11.42 10.87 -17.42
CA TRP A 272 -12.46 10.65 -18.42
C TRP A 272 -13.79 10.17 -17.80
N GLY A 273 -13.69 9.19 -16.90
CA GLY A 273 -14.84 8.63 -16.20
C GLY A 273 -15.47 9.54 -15.14
N CYS A 274 -14.79 10.61 -14.73
CA CYS A 274 -15.26 11.48 -13.65
C CYS A 274 -15.95 12.76 -14.11
N GLY A 275 -16.02 12.97 -15.43
CA GLY A 275 -16.66 14.14 -16.05
C GLY A 275 -15.96 14.54 -17.34
N GLY A 276 -14.68 14.18 -17.50
CA GLY A 276 -13.89 14.56 -18.68
C GLY A 276 -14.47 14.06 -20.01
N SER A 277 -15.14 12.90 -20.01
CA SER A 277 -15.83 12.35 -21.21
C SER A 277 -16.95 13.24 -21.76
N ALA A 278 -17.54 14.09 -20.91
CA ALA A 278 -18.61 15.01 -21.30
C ALA A 278 -18.09 16.41 -21.67
N PHE A 279 -16.80 16.69 -21.46
CA PHE A 279 -16.24 18.01 -21.71
C PHE A 279 -16.29 18.35 -23.21
N PRO A 280 -16.77 19.54 -23.64
CA PRO A 280 -16.91 19.85 -25.04
C PRO A 280 -15.54 19.97 -25.72
N GLN A 281 -15.35 19.23 -26.81
CA GLN A 281 -14.11 19.22 -27.58
C GLN A 281 -14.21 20.07 -28.86
N THR A 282 -15.42 20.50 -29.22
CA THR A 282 -15.70 21.25 -30.44
C THR A 282 -15.36 22.73 -30.26
N SER A 283 -14.53 23.26 -31.16
CA SER A 283 -14.21 24.68 -31.22
C SER A 283 -15.48 25.54 -31.32
N GLY A 284 -15.53 26.63 -30.54
CA GLY A 284 -16.67 27.53 -30.43
C GLY A 284 -17.70 27.15 -29.37
N ALA A 285 -17.62 25.95 -28.77
CA ALA A 285 -18.46 25.62 -27.62
C ALA A 285 -18.15 26.56 -26.45
N THR A 286 -19.15 26.82 -25.60
CA THR A 286 -18.99 27.66 -24.41
C THR A 286 -19.20 26.82 -23.16
N VAL A 287 -18.31 26.98 -22.18
CA VAL A 287 -18.41 26.36 -20.86
C VAL A 287 -18.32 27.44 -19.78
N THR A 288 -18.99 27.20 -18.67
CA THR A 288 -18.90 27.98 -17.44
C THR A 288 -18.09 27.17 -16.45
N LEU A 289 -16.93 27.67 -16.07
CA LEU A 289 -16.16 27.11 -14.96
C LEU A 289 -16.63 27.77 -13.67
N THR A 290 -16.72 26.98 -12.60
CA THR A 290 -16.99 27.42 -11.23
C THR A 290 -15.85 27.00 -10.32
N GLY A 291 -15.69 27.66 -9.16
CA GLY A 291 -14.56 27.39 -8.25
C GLY A 291 -13.29 28.10 -8.71
N LEU A 292 -12.18 27.38 -8.80
CA LEU A 292 -10.95 27.91 -9.38
C LEU A 292 -11.16 28.18 -10.88
N HIS A 293 -10.49 29.21 -11.42
CA HIS A 293 -10.66 29.65 -12.82
C HIS A 293 -12.10 29.98 -13.22
N ALA A 294 -12.95 30.37 -12.25
CA ALA A 294 -14.35 30.66 -12.51
C ALA A 294 -14.54 31.73 -13.60
N GLY A 295 -15.54 31.51 -14.45
CA GLY A 295 -15.85 32.39 -15.57
C GLY A 295 -16.53 31.64 -16.72
N THR A 296 -16.83 32.38 -17.77
CA THR A 296 -17.28 31.79 -19.04
C THR A 296 -16.08 31.67 -19.97
N TRP A 297 -15.94 30.51 -20.61
CA TRP A 297 -14.81 30.15 -21.45
C TRP A 297 -15.32 29.62 -22.78
N ARG A 298 -14.64 29.98 -23.85
CA ARG A 298 -14.84 29.41 -25.18
C ARG A 298 -13.82 28.29 -25.37
N VAL A 299 -14.29 27.16 -25.85
CA VAL A 299 -13.45 26.04 -26.29
C VAL A 299 -12.84 26.41 -27.64
N ASP A 300 -11.52 26.43 -27.74
CA ASP A 300 -10.83 26.68 -29.00
C ASP A 300 -10.60 25.37 -29.79
N GLY A 301 -10.68 24.22 -29.11
CA GLY A 301 -10.60 22.87 -29.68
C GLY A 301 -9.49 22.03 -29.04
N ILE A 302 -9.31 20.79 -29.54
CA ILE A 302 -8.17 19.95 -29.15
C ILE A 302 -6.90 20.52 -29.76
N VAL A 303 -5.94 20.91 -28.93
CA VAL A 303 -4.66 21.51 -29.34
C VAL A 303 -3.50 20.51 -29.29
N ALA A 304 -3.64 19.42 -28.54
CA ALA A 304 -2.71 18.30 -28.57
C ALA A 304 -3.39 16.99 -28.17
N THR A 305 -2.87 15.89 -28.72
CA THR A 305 -3.13 14.52 -28.26
C THR A 305 -1.78 13.89 -27.99
N LEU A 306 -1.50 13.56 -26.73
CA LEU A 306 -0.19 13.10 -26.26
C LEU A 306 -0.31 11.70 -25.64
N SER A 307 0.71 10.87 -25.80
CA SER A 307 0.79 9.55 -25.18
C SER A 307 1.49 9.60 -23.82
N PHE A 308 0.82 9.08 -22.79
CA PHE A 308 1.37 8.94 -21.46
C PHE A 308 2.50 7.90 -21.47
N GLY A 309 3.75 8.39 -21.46
CA GLY A 309 4.97 7.57 -21.48
C GLY A 309 5.90 7.85 -22.66
N VAL A 310 5.45 8.62 -23.66
CA VAL A 310 6.29 9.06 -24.79
C VAL A 310 6.57 10.55 -24.67
N GLU A 311 5.53 11.36 -24.52
CA GLU A 311 5.64 12.81 -24.42
C GLU A 311 5.79 13.29 -22.97
N ASN A 312 6.37 14.48 -22.81
CA ASN A 312 6.60 15.10 -21.51
C ASN A 312 5.89 16.46 -21.43
N THR A 313 6.01 17.15 -20.28
CA THR A 313 5.34 18.44 -20.04
C THR A 313 5.70 19.52 -21.07
N GLY A 314 6.90 19.45 -21.68
CA GLY A 314 7.32 20.36 -22.74
C GLY A 314 6.59 20.15 -24.07
N SER A 315 5.91 19.02 -24.26
CA SER A 315 5.09 18.73 -25.44
C SER A 315 3.71 19.39 -25.41
N ILE A 316 3.32 19.98 -24.27
CA ILE A 316 2.03 20.68 -24.13
C ILE A 316 2.16 22.05 -24.79
N PRO A 317 1.27 22.40 -25.75
CA PRO A 317 1.30 23.70 -26.42
C PRO A 317 1.25 24.88 -25.44
N ASP A 318 2.08 25.89 -25.70
CA ASP A 318 2.11 27.16 -24.98
C ASP A 318 1.13 28.20 -25.55
N GLY A 319 0.91 29.28 -24.81
CA GLY A 319 0.16 30.44 -25.30
C GLY A 319 -1.36 30.36 -25.16
N HIS A 320 -1.87 29.36 -24.46
CA HIS A 320 -3.29 29.24 -24.12
C HIS A 320 -3.58 29.81 -22.73
N GLU A 321 -4.73 30.45 -22.55
CA GLU A 321 -5.12 31.02 -21.25
C GLU A 321 -5.43 29.94 -20.22
N LEU A 322 -6.08 28.85 -20.66
CA LEU A 322 -6.32 27.66 -19.87
C LEU A 322 -6.42 26.44 -20.79
N ILE A 323 -6.02 25.27 -20.31
CA ILE A 323 -6.12 24.00 -21.02
C ILE A 323 -6.88 23.01 -20.14
N PHE A 324 -7.87 22.35 -20.71
CA PHE A 324 -8.52 21.20 -20.08
C PHE A 324 -7.89 19.90 -20.58
N GLN A 325 -7.43 19.04 -19.68
CA GLN A 325 -6.84 17.74 -19.98
C GLN A 325 -7.77 16.62 -19.52
N THR A 326 -7.99 15.66 -20.41
CA THR A 326 -8.62 14.37 -20.05
C THR A 326 -8.06 13.24 -20.91
N CYS A 327 -8.39 11.98 -20.60
CA CYS A 327 -8.01 10.84 -21.44
C CYS A 327 -8.82 10.84 -22.74
N ASN A 328 -8.29 10.28 -23.81
CA ASN A 328 -9.00 10.15 -25.08
C ASN A 328 -9.83 8.87 -25.07
N ASN A 329 -11.16 8.94 -25.11
CA ASN A 329 -12.02 7.75 -25.20
C ASN A 329 -11.72 6.69 -24.12
N ASN A 330 -11.50 7.13 -22.88
CA ASN A 330 -11.14 6.27 -21.74
C ASN A 330 -9.78 5.56 -21.83
N ASP A 331 -8.92 5.94 -22.77
CA ASP A 331 -7.56 5.41 -22.88
C ASP A 331 -6.60 6.23 -22.01
N SER A 332 -6.16 5.66 -20.87
CA SER A 332 -5.19 6.32 -20.00
C SER A 332 -3.82 6.51 -20.63
N ALA A 333 -3.50 5.78 -21.70
CA ALA A 333 -2.27 5.97 -22.45
C ALA A 333 -2.35 7.17 -23.40
N THR A 334 -3.53 7.70 -23.71
CA THR A 334 -3.69 8.81 -24.66
C THR A 334 -4.44 9.96 -24.00
N MET A 335 -3.79 11.10 -23.83
CA MET A 335 -4.35 12.32 -23.26
C MET A 335 -4.74 13.30 -24.36
N ILE A 336 -5.88 13.96 -24.25
CA ILE A 336 -6.24 15.14 -25.06
C ILE A 336 -6.13 16.40 -24.23
N PHE A 337 -5.64 17.46 -24.86
CA PHE A 337 -5.51 18.80 -24.32
C PHE A 337 -6.39 19.74 -25.13
N ILE A 338 -7.35 20.37 -24.47
CA ILE A 338 -8.39 21.21 -25.07
C ILE A 338 -8.13 22.65 -24.63
N ALA A 339 -7.83 23.55 -25.56
CA ALA A 339 -7.58 24.94 -25.22
C ALA A 339 -8.89 25.69 -24.93
N LEU A 340 -8.81 26.59 -23.96
CA LEU A 340 -9.87 27.46 -23.52
C LEU A 340 -9.39 28.92 -23.56
N THR A 341 -10.24 29.80 -24.08
CA THR A 341 -10.07 31.25 -24.03
C THR A 341 -11.19 31.85 -23.19
N LYS A 342 -10.87 32.73 -22.24
CA LYS A 342 -11.87 33.37 -21.39
C LYS A 342 -12.74 34.32 -22.21
N VAL A 343 -14.03 34.36 -21.89
CA VAL A 343 -14.99 35.27 -22.53
C VAL A 343 -15.33 36.38 -21.55
N GLY A 344 -14.98 37.61 -21.91
CA GLY A 344 -15.18 38.83 -21.12
C GLY A 344 -13.97 39.19 -20.27
#